data_AF-E1LBL7-F1
#
_entry.id   AF-E1LBL7-F1
#
_cell.length_a   1.000
_cell.length_b   1.000
_cell.length_c   1.000
_cell.angle_alpha   90.00
_cell.angle_beta   90.00
_cell.angle_gamma   90.00
#
_symmetry.space_group_name_H-M   'P 1'
#
loop_
_entity.id
_entity.type
_entity.pdbx_description
1 polymer ?
#
loop_
_entity_poly.entity_id
_entity_poly.type
_entity_poly.pdbx_seq_one_letter_code
_entity_poly.pdbx_strand_id
1 'polypeptide(L)'
;MAFEDIQVRGLTFAERGELIKSGLDPLYTPVPEEAPDTERLLRSRDLAQWIMQHIYGLTEDEINAAPDNDLMEVALDTMRFTHEKKAETEKN
;
A
#
# COMPACT_ATOMS: atom_id res chain seq x y z
N MET A 1 -14.66 1.87 -9.50
CA MET A 1 -15.11 0.88 -8.50
C MET A 1 -15.34 1.66 -7.23
N ALA A 2 -16.48 1.49 -6.54
CA ALA A 2 -16.68 2.27 -5.31
C ALA A 2 -15.70 1.77 -4.23
N PHE A 3 -15.16 2.69 -3.42
CA PHE A 3 -14.22 2.35 -2.35
C PHE A 3 -14.78 1.29 -1.37
N GLU A 4 -16.09 1.35 -1.12
CA GLU A 4 -16.83 0.40 -0.26
C GLU A 4 -16.83 -1.04 -0.79
N ASP A 5 -16.55 -1.26 -2.07
CA ASP A 5 -16.54 -2.58 -2.71
C ASP A 5 -15.16 -3.27 -2.61
N ILE A 6 -14.15 -2.62 -2.02
CA ILE A 6 -12.79 -3.16 -1.94
C ILE A 6 -12.75 -4.39 -1.04
N GLN A 7 -12.31 -5.51 -1.63
CA GLN A 7 -11.96 -6.74 -0.91
C GLN A 7 -10.44 -6.76 -0.71
N VAL A 8 -10.00 -6.56 0.54
CA VAL A 8 -8.57 -6.45 0.85
C VAL A 8 -7.84 -7.77 0.58
N ARG A 9 -6.67 -7.70 -0.06
CA ARG A 9 -5.79 -8.83 -0.32
C ARG A 9 -4.32 -8.43 -0.24
N GLY A 10 -3.44 -9.42 -0.13
CA GLY A 10 -2.00 -9.19 -0.35
C GLY A 10 -1.66 -8.95 -1.82
N LEU A 11 -0.52 -8.29 -2.04
CA LEU A 11 0.10 -8.13 -3.35
C LEU A 11 0.58 -9.47 -3.89
N THR A 12 0.43 -9.66 -5.19
CA THR A 12 1.09 -10.73 -5.93
C THR A 12 2.58 -10.42 -6.09
N PHE A 13 3.38 -11.41 -6.51
CA PHE A 13 4.81 -11.20 -6.76
C PHE A 13 5.08 -10.13 -7.82
N ALA A 14 4.28 -10.09 -8.89
CA ALA A 14 4.44 -9.10 -9.96
C ALA A 14 4.10 -7.68 -9.48
N GLU A 15 2.99 -7.51 -8.76
CA GLU A 15 2.56 -6.22 -8.20
C GLU A 15 3.58 -5.69 -7.19
N ARG A 16 4.09 -6.56 -6.30
CA ARG A 16 5.15 -6.18 -5.37
C ARG A 16 6.43 -5.79 -6.11
N GLY A 17 6.75 -6.47 -7.21
CA GLY A 17 7.87 -6.11 -8.07
C GLY A 17 7.76 -4.68 -8.61
N GLU A 18 6.56 -4.25 -9.03
CA GLU A 18 6.31 -2.88 -9.47
C GLU A 18 6.35 -1.87 -8.31
N LEU A 19 5.85 -2.24 -7.13
CA LEU A 19 5.95 -1.39 -5.92
C LEU A 19 7.41 -1.15 -5.49
N ILE A 20 8.28 -2.16 -5.63
CA ILE A 20 9.71 -2.01 -5.36
C ILE A 20 10.35 -1.06 -6.37
N LYS A 21 10.01 -1.19 -7.66
CA LYS A 21 10.53 -0.29 -8.72
C LYS A 21 10.07 1.15 -8.55
N SER A 22 8.87 1.38 -8.01
CA SER A 22 8.39 2.73 -7.68
C SER A 22 9.02 3.30 -6.41
N GLY A 23 9.85 2.53 -5.69
CA GLY A 23 10.54 2.97 -4.49
C GLY A 23 9.59 3.23 -3.32
N LEU A 24 8.46 2.51 -3.29
CA LEU A 24 7.41 2.65 -2.28
C LEU A 24 7.31 1.45 -1.34
N ASP A 25 7.96 0.31 -1.66
CA ASP A 25 8.01 -0.84 -0.74
C ASP A 25 8.86 -0.47 0.51
N PRO A 26 8.26 -0.41 1.71
CA PRO A 26 8.97 0.05 2.92
C PRO A 26 10.12 -0.87 3.36
N LEU A 27 10.13 -2.13 2.91
CA LEU A 27 11.21 -3.06 3.22
C LEU A 27 12.47 -2.77 2.40
N TYR A 28 12.29 -2.34 1.14
CA TYR A 28 13.39 -2.07 0.20
C TYR A 28 13.77 -0.60 0.13
N THR A 29 12.82 0.29 0.43
CA THR A 29 13.02 1.75 0.47
C THR A 29 12.53 2.31 1.80
N PRO A 30 13.18 1.97 2.93
CA PRO A 30 12.79 2.46 4.24
C PRO A 30 12.99 3.97 4.34
N VAL A 31 12.07 4.64 5.04
CA VAL A 31 12.24 6.06 5.40
C VAL A 31 13.20 6.14 6.60
N PRO A 32 14.24 7.00 6.57
CA PRO A 32 15.18 7.15 7.68
C PRO A 32 14.48 7.46 9.01
N GLU A 33 15.05 7.02 10.12
CA GLU A 33 14.46 7.25 11.44
C GLU A 33 14.51 8.73 11.86
N GLU A 34 15.47 9.47 11.34
CA GLU A 34 15.64 10.91 11.54
C GLU A 34 14.76 11.75 10.59
N ALA A 35 14.05 11.13 9.64
CA ALA A 35 13.23 11.84 8.69
C ALA A 35 12.07 12.57 9.42
N PRO A 36 11.76 13.82 9.03
CA PRO A 36 10.64 14.55 9.59
C PRO A 36 9.31 13.78 9.46
N ASP A 37 8.42 13.93 10.43
CA ASP A 37 7.10 13.29 10.41
C ASP A 37 6.32 13.60 9.12
N THR A 38 6.49 14.81 8.57
CA THR A 38 5.90 15.20 7.29
C THR A 38 6.37 14.33 6.13
N GLU A 39 7.65 13.94 6.10
CA GLU A 39 8.18 13.07 5.05
C GLU A 39 7.64 11.65 5.18
N ARG A 40 7.57 11.14 6.41
CA ARG A 40 6.97 9.83 6.71
C ARG A 40 5.50 9.78 6.29
N LEU A 41 4.73 10.82 6.62
CA LEU A 41 3.32 10.94 6.23
C LEU A 41 3.14 11.00 4.71
N LEU A 42 3.96 11.78 4.01
CA LEU A 42 3.93 11.83 2.54
C LEU A 42 4.22 10.45 1.93
N ARG A 43 5.21 9.73 2.46
CA ARG A 43 5.51 8.37 2.00
C ARG A 43 4.39 7.38 2.24
N SER A 44 3.74 7.45 3.40
CA SER A 44 2.56 6.64 3.71
C SER A 44 1.40 6.94 2.75
N ARG A 45 1.17 8.22 2.43
CA ARG A 45 0.17 8.64 1.46
C ARG A 45 0.49 8.15 0.04
N ASP A 46 1.73 8.31 -0.42
CA ASP A 46 2.15 7.88 -1.76
C ASP A 46 1.96 6.37 -1.93
N LEU A 47 2.29 5.59 -0.90
CA LEU A 47 2.05 4.15 -0.86
C LEU A 47 0.55 3.82 -0.97
N ALA A 48 -0.29 4.47 -0.17
CA ALA A 48 -1.73 4.23 -0.20
C ALA A 48 -2.33 4.56 -1.56
N GLN A 49 -1.99 5.74 -2.11
CA GLN A 49 -2.45 6.15 -3.43
C GLN A 49 -2.00 5.16 -4.52
N TRP A 50 -0.74 4.72 -4.48
CA TRP A 50 -0.23 3.74 -5.43
C TRP A 50 -1.03 2.43 -5.37
N ILE A 51 -1.29 1.92 -4.16
CA ILE A 51 -2.08 0.68 -3.96
C ILE A 51 -3.50 0.86 -4.50
N MET A 52 -4.18 1.96 -4.16
CA MET A 52 -5.55 2.20 -4.64
C MET A 52 -5.63 2.24 -6.17
N GLN A 53 -4.69 2.90 -6.82
CA GLN A 53 -4.67 3.03 -8.28
C GLN A 53 -4.27 1.71 -8.96
N HIS A 54 -3.18 1.07 -8.52
CA HIS A 54 -2.55 -0.02 -9.26
C HIS A 54 -3.10 -1.40 -8.90
N ILE A 55 -3.66 -1.55 -7.70
CA ILE A 55 -4.13 -2.83 -7.17
C ILE A 55 -5.65 -2.91 -7.18
N TYR A 56 -6.31 -1.83 -6.79
CA TYR A 56 -7.77 -1.76 -6.69
C TYR A 56 -8.41 -0.99 -7.86
N GLY A 57 -7.61 -0.35 -8.72
CA GLY A 57 -8.10 0.28 -9.94
C GLY A 57 -8.96 1.53 -9.70
N LEU A 58 -8.77 2.20 -8.56
CA LEU A 58 -9.48 3.45 -8.27
C LEU A 58 -8.88 4.59 -9.09
N THR A 59 -9.75 5.47 -9.56
CA THR A 59 -9.39 6.74 -10.19
C THR A 59 -8.95 7.77 -9.15
N GLU A 60 -8.26 8.83 -9.59
CA GLU A 60 -7.90 9.94 -8.69
C GLU A 60 -9.13 10.59 -8.04
N ASP A 61 -10.23 10.73 -8.78
CA ASP A 61 -11.48 11.29 -8.25
C ASP A 61 -12.10 10.38 -7.17
N GLU A 62 -12.08 9.06 -7.37
CA GLU A 62 -12.55 8.09 -6.38
C GLU A 62 -11.67 8.09 -5.11
N ILE A 63 -10.35 8.26 -5.26
CA ILE A 63 -9.42 8.37 -4.13
C ILE A 63 -9.65 9.68 -3.37
N ASN A 64 -9.79 10.81 -4.08
CA ASN A 64 -10.03 12.12 -3.44
C ASN A 64 -11.40 12.22 -2.76
N ALA A 65 -12.37 11.38 -3.16
CA ALA A 65 -13.68 11.30 -2.54
C ALA A 65 -13.75 10.35 -1.33
N ALA A 66 -12.76 9.46 -1.17
CA ALA A 66 -12.71 8.53 -0.05
C ALA A 66 -12.18 9.21 1.23
N PRO A 67 -12.61 8.77 2.42
CA PRO A 67 -12.03 9.27 3.67
C PRO A 67 -10.55 8.89 3.77
N ASP A 68 -9.68 9.87 4.06
CA ASP A 68 -8.22 9.66 4.15
C ASP A 68 -7.82 8.52 5.11
N ASN A 69 -8.53 8.38 6.23
CA ASN A 69 -8.27 7.31 7.20
C ASN A 69 -8.51 5.92 6.62
N ASP A 70 -9.56 5.76 5.81
CA ASP A 70 -9.96 4.46 5.30
C ASP A 70 -9.01 3.99 4.19
N LEU A 71 -8.55 4.90 3.33
CA LEU A 71 -7.54 4.61 2.30
C LEU A 71 -6.25 4.09 2.92
N MET A 72 -5.81 4.74 4.00
CA MET A 72 -4.62 4.35 4.73
C MET A 72 -4.77 2.98 5.38
N GLU A 73 -5.91 2.68 6.01
CA GLU A 73 -6.18 1.37 6.61
C GLU A 73 -6.16 0.24 5.56
N VAL A 74 -6.82 0.43 4.41
CA VAL A 74 -6.82 -0.57 3.33
C VAL A 74 -5.41 -0.81 2.80
N ALA A 75 -4.61 0.24 2.63
CA ALA A 75 -3.23 0.13 2.18
C ALA A 75 -2.35 -0.62 3.19
N LEU A 76 -2.49 -0.32 4.49
CA LEU A 76 -1.77 -1.01 5.55
C LEU A 76 -2.16 -2.48 5.63
N ASP A 77 -3.44 -2.81 5.52
CA ASP A 77 -3.93 -4.18 5.55
C ASP A 77 -3.44 -4.97 4.33
N THR A 78 -3.44 -4.36 3.14
CA THR A 78 -2.86 -4.92 1.91
C THR A 78 -1.38 -5.29 2.12
N MET A 79 -0.60 -4.38 2.72
CA MET A 79 0.81 -4.64 3.02
C MET A 79 1.00 -5.70 4.11
N ARG A 80 0.15 -5.71 5.14
CA ARG A 80 0.14 -6.74 6.18
C ARG A 80 -0.08 -8.13 5.58
N PHE A 81 -1.13 -8.31 4.77
CA PHE A 81 -1.38 -9.59 4.10
C PHE A 81 -0.24 -10.01 3.15
N THR A 82 0.41 -9.05 2.51
CA THR A 82 1.59 -9.31 1.66
C THR A 82 2.74 -9.90 2.47
N HIS A 83 2.94 -9.43 3.69
CA HIS A 83 3.99 -9.90 4.59
C HIS A 83 3.61 -11.18 5.35
N GLU A 84 2.34 -11.34 5.74
CA GLU A 84 1.83 -12.55 6.40
C GLU A 84 1.87 -13.77 5.48
N LYS A 85 1.52 -13.61 4.19
CA LYS A 85 1.70 -14.69 3.20
C LYS A 85 3.13 -15.19 3.10
N LYS A 86 4.13 -14.33 3.34
CA LYS A 86 5.55 -14.73 3.36
C LYS A 86 5.84 -15.66 4.54
N ALA A 87 5.26 -15.38 5.72
CA ALA A 87 5.45 -16.18 6.92
C ALA A 87 4.80 -17.58 6.86
N GLU A 88 3.72 -17.75 6.10
CA GLU A 88 3.13 -19.07 5.85
C GLU A 88 3.90 -19.86 4.79
N THR A 89 4.43 -19.18 3.76
CA THR A 89 5.18 -19.84 2.67
C THR A 89 6.60 -20.25 3.11
N GLU A 90 7.19 -19.57 4.09
CA GLU A 90 8.52 -19.89 4.65
C GLU A 90 8.49 -20.97 5.75
N LYS A 91 7.30 -21.42 6.19
CA LYS A 91 7.13 -22.49 7.20
C LYS A 91 6.94 -23.90 6.62
N ASN A 92 6.80 -24.04 5.30
CA ASN A 92 6.68 -25.32 4.59
C ASN A 92 7.93 -25.62 3.76
#